data_AF-A0A954S2S3-F1
#
_entry.id   AF-A0A954S2S3-F1
#
_cell.length_a   1.000
_cell.length_b   1.000
_cell.length_c   1.000
_cell.angle_alpha   90.00
_cell.angle_beta   90.00
_cell.angle_gamma   90.00
#
_symmetry.space_group_name_H-M   'P 1'
#
loop_
_entity.id
_entity.type
_entity.pdbx_description
1 polymer ?
#
loop_
_entity_poly.entity_id
_entity_poly.type
_entity_poly.pdbx_seq_one_letter_code
_entity_poly.pdbx_strand_id
1 'polypeptide(L)'
;MELRYLLSATTFEVTNTNDSGTGSMREAIEDANDNPGQDRIVFARSARGTIGLSSQLVVTDDLIIEGPGAQKLTVSGENTTRVFAIFPPAFGPIDVTFEDITIANGLAADAEPNLDPDAPLVFPGFAFGGGIYNEGSRVVVDGVRMVGNHSGTLDGPLIAAGGAIANEFGGSLTVINSVFIDNA
;
A
#
# COMPACT_ATOMS: atom_id res chain seq x y z
N MET A 1 17.71 -8.36 -31.71
CA MET A 1 16.51 -7.52 -31.89
C MET A 1 15.62 -7.85 -30.71
N GLU A 2 15.79 -7.15 -29.59
CA GLU A 2 14.95 -7.37 -28.40
C GLU A 2 13.53 -6.98 -28.75
N LEU A 3 12.60 -7.94 -28.67
CA LEU A 3 11.19 -7.60 -28.61
C LEU A 3 10.96 -6.86 -27.29
N ARG A 4 10.95 -5.53 -27.33
CA ARG A 4 10.24 -4.76 -26.32
C ARG A 4 8.77 -4.99 -26.58
N TYR A 5 8.18 -5.97 -25.89
CA TYR A 5 6.73 -6.04 -25.77
C TYR A 5 6.30 -4.72 -25.14
N LEU A 6 5.70 -3.83 -25.92
CA LEU A 6 5.03 -2.65 -25.38
C LEU A 6 3.77 -3.18 -24.69
N LEU A 7 3.93 -3.61 -23.43
CA LEU A 7 2.80 -3.78 -22.51
C LEU A 7 2.17 -2.39 -22.39
N SER A 8 0.98 -2.22 -22.94
CA SER A 8 0.23 -0.98 -22.81
C SER A 8 -0.33 -0.96 -21.41
N ALA A 9 -0.06 0.10 -20.64
CA ALA A 9 -0.66 0.30 -19.33
C ALA A 9 -2.18 0.10 -19.39
N THR A 10 -2.68 -0.82 -18.58
CA THR A 10 -4.11 -1.06 -18.38
C THR A 10 -4.60 -0.09 -17.32
N THR A 11 -5.86 0.35 -17.44
CA THR A 11 -6.49 1.22 -16.45
C THR A 11 -7.67 0.50 -15.83
N PHE A 12 -7.61 0.28 -14.53
CA PHE A 12 -8.69 -0.29 -13.73
C PHE A 12 -9.44 0.83 -13.00
N GLU A 13 -10.76 0.89 -13.16
CA GLU A 13 -11.59 1.92 -12.55
C GLU A 13 -12.29 1.38 -11.30
N VAL A 14 -12.03 2.01 -10.16
CA VAL A 14 -12.76 1.78 -8.91
C VAL A 14 -14.07 2.55 -8.95
N THR A 15 -15.19 1.86 -8.76
CA THR A 15 -16.54 2.44 -8.94
C THR A 15 -17.35 2.54 -7.65
N ASN A 16 -16.90 1.94 -6.56
CA ASN A 16 -17.55 2.05 -5.25
C ASN A 16 -16.52 2.06 -4.11
N THR A 17 -17.00 2.25 -2.88
CA THR A 17 -16.17 2.32 -1.67
C THR A 17 -16.23 1.06 -0.81
N ASN A 18 -16.68 -0.06 -1.39
CA ASN A 18 -16.65 -1.33 -0.68
C ASN A 18 -15.20 -1.84 -0.59
N ASP A 19 -14.89 -2.56 0.48
CA ASP A 19 -13.58 -3.20 0.65
C ASP A 19 -13.28 -4.25 -0.41
N SER A 20 -14.31 -4.97 -0.88
CA SER A 20 -14.17 -6.10 -1.79
C SER A 20 -15.37 -6.26 -2.71
N GLY A 21 -15.22 -7.15 -3.71
CA GLY A 21 -16.20 -7.42 -4.74
C GLY A 21 -16.13 -6.44 -5.90
N THR A 22 -17.02 -6.63 -6.87
CA THR A 22 -16.94 -5.92 -8.15
C THR A 22 -16.94 -4.41 -8.02
N GLY A 23 -15.98 -3.77 -8.66
CA GLY A 23 -15.75 -2.33 -8.67
C GLY A 23 -15.05 -1.77 -7.43
N SER A 24 -14.53 -2.62 -6.54
CA SER A 24 -13.77 -2.21 -5.37
C SER A 24 -12.30 -1.91 -5.70
N MET A 25 -11.61 -1.20 -4.80
CA MET A 25 -10.16 -0.98 -4.92
C MET A 25 -9.36 -2.27 -4.80
N ARG A 26 -9.84 -3.23 -3.99
CA ARG A 26 -9.19 -4.53 -3.83
C ARG A 26 -9.22 -5.33 -5.11
N GLU A 27 -10.39 -5.44 -5.76
CA GLU A 27 -10.49 -6.09 -7.08
C GLU A 27 -9.59 -5.42 -8.10
N ALA A 28 -9.55 -4.08 -8.16
CA ALA A 28 -8.70 -3.36 -9.10
C ALA A 28 -7.18 -3.59 -8.88
N ILE A 29 -6.74 -3.78 -7.62
CA ILE A 29 -5.35 -4.13 -7.30
C ILE A 29 -5.07 -5.60 -7.65
N GLU A 30 -5.99 -6.51 -7.37
CA GLU A 30 -5.86 -7.92 -7.75
C GLU A 30 -5.75 -8.06 -9.28
N ASP A 31 -6.59 -7.36 -10.03
CA ASP A 31 -6.54 -7.36 -11.50
C ASP A 31 -5.23 -6.75 -12.05
N ALA A 32 -4.69 -5.71 -11.39
CA ALA A 32 -3.41 -5.12 -11.76
C ALA A 32 -2.23 -6.03 -11.42
N ASN A 33 -2.25 -6.71 -10.27
CA ASN A 33 -1.22 -7.69 -9.91
C ASN A 33 -1.18 -8.88 -10.90
N ASP A 34 -2.32 -9.25 -11.47
CA ASP A 34 -2.45 -10.33 -12.46
C ASP A 34 -2.15 -9.87 -13.90
N ASN A 35 -1.83 -8.58 -14.12
CA ASN A 35 -1.58 -7.98 -15.42
C ASN A 35 -0.15 -7.43 -15.50
N PRO A 36 0.77 -8.13 -16.20
CA PRO A 36 2.18 -7.76 -16.21
C PRO A 36 2.46 -6.35 -16.72
N GLY A 37 3.26 -5.62 -15.96
CA GLY A 37 3.76 -4.28 -16.30
C GLY A 37 2.99 -3.16 -15.61
N GLN A 38 3.43 -1.92 -15.85
CA GLN A 38 2.89 -0.78 -15.12
C GLN A 38 1.43 -0.46 -15.49
N ASP A 39 0.55 -0.66 -14.53
CA ASP A 39 -0.88 -0.37 -14.65
C ASP A 39 -1.30 0.85 -13.82
N ARG A 40 -2.54 1.29 -14.06
CA ARG A 40 -3.13 2.47 -13.41
C ARG A 40 -4.45 2.14 -12.76
N ILE A 41 -4.65 2.61 -11.54
CA ILE A 41 -5.93 2.61 -10.85
C ILE A 41 -6.47 4.04 -10.80
N VAL A 42 -7.70 4.22 -11.29
CA VAL A 42 -8.43 5.49 -11.27
C VAL A 42 -9.77 5.33 -10.57
N PHE A 43 -10.39 6.44 -10.18
CA PHE A 43 -11.61 6.41 -9.37
C PHE A 43 -12.78 7.13 -10.05
N ALA A 44 -13.90 6.42 -10.19
CA ALA A 44 -15.17 7.01 -10.59
C ALA A 44 -15.64 8.04 -9.56
N ARG A 45 -16.55 8.92 -9.96
CA ARG A 45 -17.15 9.90 -9.03
C ARG A 45 -17.88 9.26 -7.85
N SER A 46 -18.39 8.05 -8.02
CA SER A 46 -19.08 7.25 -7.00
C SER A 46 -18.12 6.62 -5.98
N ALA A 47 -16.84 6.47 -6.31
CA ALA A 47 -15.80 5.95 -5.42
C ALA A 47 -15.11 7.07 -4.62
N ARG A 48 -15.91 7.94 -3.99
CA ARG A 48 -15.44 9.01 -3.10
C ARG A 48 -15.96 8.78 -1.68
N GLY A 49 -15.19 9.21 -0.69
CA GLY A 49 -15.44 8.90 0.72
C GLY A 49 -14.38 7.98 1.28
N THR A 50 -14.76 7.13 2.23
CA THR A 50 -13.84 6.20 2.90
C THR A 50 -14.03 4.79 2.35
N ILE A 51 -12.93 4.19 1.91
CA ILE A 51 -12.80 2.74 1.71
C ILE A 51 -12.22 2.19 3.01
N GLY A 52 -13.08 1.56 3.82
CA GLY A 52 -12.68 0.93 5.08
C GLY A 52 -12.28 -0.52 4.84
N LEU A 53 -11.05 -0.88 5.17
CA LEU A 53 -10.47 -2.19 4.85
C LEU A 53 -10.72 -3.20 5.97
N SER A 54 -10.99 -4.45 5.59
CA SER A 54 -11.00 -5.58 6.52
C SER A 54 -9.64 -6.30 6.60
N SER A 55 -8.76 -6.06 5.63
CA SER A 55 -7.38 -6.54 5.55
C SER A 55 -6.52 -5.62 4.69
N GLN A 56 -5.20 -5.70 4.78
CA GLN A 56 -4.31 -4.90 3.95
C GLN A 56 -4.52 -5.15 2.44
N LEU A 57 -4.22 -4.14 1.63
CA LEU A 57 -4.12 -4.23 0.18
C LEU A 57 -2.68 -4.60 -0.19
N VAL A 58 -2.51 -5.67 -0.97
CA VAL A 58 -1.19 -6.18 -1.36
C VAL A 58 -0.91 -5.82 -2.82
N VAL A 59 0.21 -5.15 -3.06
CA VAL A 59 0.67 -4.74 -4.40
C VAL A 59 1.93 -5.53 -4.76
N THR A 60 1.89 -6.24 -5.89
CA THR A 60 2.96 -7.15 -6.33
C THR A 60 3.46 -6.87 -7.75
N ASP A 61 2.91 -5.88 -8.46
CA ASP A 61 3.40 -5.40 -9.76
C ASP A 61 3.48 -3.87 -9.78
N ASP A 62 4.13 -3.32 -10.80
CA ASP A 62 4.24 -1.88 -11.04
C ASP A 62 2.85 -1.24 -11.10
N LEU A 63 2.63 -0.21 -10.28
CA LEU A 63 1.28 0.33 -10.11
C LEU A 63 1.29 1.83 -9.85
N ILE A 64 0.40 2.56 -10.53
CA ILE A 64 0.09 3.96 -10.23
C ILE A 64 -1.36 4.05 -9.73
N ILE A 65 -1.56 4.58 -8.53
CA ILE A 65 -2.88 4.85 -7.96
C ILE A 65 -3.15 6.35 -8.05
N GLU A 66 -4.07 6.74 -8.93
CA GLU A 66 -4.40 8.14 -9.23
C GLU A 66 -5.68 8.56 -8.49
N GLY A 67 -5.51 9.10 -7.30
CA GLY A 67 -6.62 9.53 -6.46
C GLY A 67 -7.44 10.68 -7.05
N PRO A 68 -8.73 10.81 -6.69
CA PRO A 68 -9.56 11.94 -7.12
C PRO A 68 -9.23 13.27 -6.39
N GLY A 69 -8.21 13.28 -5.51
CA GLY A 69 -7.83 14.35 -4.60
C GLY A 69 -7.84 13.89 -3.15
N ALA A 70 -6.78 14.19 -2.37
CA ALA A 70 -6.60 13.62 -1.05
C ALA A 70 -7.70 13.98 -0.03
N GLN A 71 -8.49 15.03 -0.29
CA GLN A 71 -9.66 15.39 0.52
C GLN A 71 -10.95 14.64 0.12
N LYS A 72 -10.93 13.87 -0.97
CA LYS A 72 -12.11 13.20 -1.55
C LYS A 72 -12.09 11.68 -1.38
N LEU A 73 -10.93 11.08 -1.19
CA LEU A 73 -10.77 9.64 -0.99
C LEU A 73 -9.85 9.37 0.19
N THR A 74 -10.37 8.57 1.12
CA THR A 74 -9.61 7.99 2.23
C THR A 74 -9.60 6.48 2.09
N VAL A 75 -8.43 5.87 2.07
CA VAL A 75 -8.25 4.43 2.23
C VAL A 75 -7.84 4.20 3.68
N SER A 76 -8.69 3.51 4.44
CA SER A 76 -8.61 3.42 5.89
C SER A 76 -8.41 1.98 6.33
N GLY A 77 -7.38 1.72 7.14
CA GLY A 77 -7.22 0.43 7.81
C GLY A 77 -8.14 0.22 9.01
N GLU A 78 -9.05 1.17 9.28
CA GLU A 78 -10.03 1.15 10.38
C GLU A 78 -9.44 0.87 11.78
N ASN A 79 -8.15 1.17 11.97
CA ASN A 79 -7.35 0.85 13.15
C ASN A 79 -7.28 -0.66 13.45
N THR A 80 -7.47 -1.51 12.44
CA THR A 80 -7.47 -2.97 12.59
C THR A 80 -6.44 -3.64 11.69
N THR A 81 -6.01 -2.99 10.60
CA THR A 81 -5.08 -3.58 9.64
C THR A 81 -4.19 -2.52 8.99
N ARG A 82 -3.02 -2.94 8.47
CA ARG A 82 -2.18 -2.09 7.61
C ARG A 82 -2.98 -1.70 6.37
N VAL A 83 -2.74 -0.50 5.80
CA VAL A 83 -3.43 -0.12 4.56
C VAL A 83 -2.82 -0.80 3.33
N PHE A 84 -1.53 -0.61 3.07
CA PHE A 84 -0.83 -1.16 1.90
C PHE A 84 0.43 -1.94 2.27
N ALA A 85 0.62 -3.09 1.64
CA ALA A 85 1.89 -3.81 1.63
C ALA A 85 2.41 -3.93 0.19
N ILE A 86 3.64 -3.48 -0.03
CA ILE A 86 4.33 -3.52 -1.33
C ILE A 86 5.32 -4.68 -1.29
N PHE A 87 4.96 -5.77 -1.94
CA PHE A 87 5.69 -7.03 -1.94
C PHE A 87 6.12 -7.39 -3.36
N PRO A 88 7.33 -6.99 -3.78
CA PRO A 88 7.82 -7.32 -5.11
C PRO A 88 7.96 -8.84 -5.25
N PRO A 89 7.78 -9.39 -6.46
CA PRO A 89 8.11 -10.79 -6.74
C PRO A 89 9.64 -10.97 -6.65
N ALA A 90 10.10 -12.22 -6.56
CA ALA A 90 11.52 -12.56 -6.39
C ALA A 90 12.47 -12.02 -7.50
N PHE A 91 11.93 -11.46 -8.58
CA PHE A 91 12.67 -11.03 -9.76
C PHE A 91 13.12 -9.56 -9.75
N GLY A 92 12.78 -8.77 -8.73
CA GLY A 92 13.31 -7.40 -8.56
C GLY A 92 12.30 -6.40 -7.98
N PRO A 93 12.74 -5.18 -7.65
CA PRO A 93 11.86 -4.14 -7.12
C PRO A 93 10.81 -3.71 -8.15
N ILE A 94 9.62 -3.39 -7.67
CA ILE A 94 8.54 -2.76 -8.47
C ILE A 94 8.51 -1.25 -8.24
N ASP A 95 7.92 -0.52 -9.19
CA ASP A 95 7.68 0.92 -9.14
C ASP A 95 6.20 1.18 -8.76
N VAL A 96 5.96 1.69 -7.54
CA VAL A 96 4.61 2.00 -7.05
C VAL A 96 4.46 3.49 -6.73
N THR A 97 3.42 4.12 -7.28
CA THR A 97 3.13 5.54 -7.06
C THR A 97 1.73 5.72 -6.50
N PHE A 98 1.62 6.47 -5.40
CA PHE A 98 0.36 6.91 -4.83
C PHE A 98 0.20 8.41 -5.07
N GLU A 99 -0.89 8.81 -5.70
CA GLU A 99 -1.20 10.21 -5.98
C GLU A 99 -2.53 10.60 -5.34
N ASP A 100 -2.56 11.77 -4.68
CA ASP A 100 -3.80 12.48 -4.38
C ASP A 100 -4.86 11.66 -3.61
N ILE A 101 -4.42 10.85 -2.63
CA ILE A 101 -5.30 10.11 -1.70
C ILE A 101 -4.95 10.41 -0.23
N THR A 102 -5.89 10.12 0.68
CA THR A 102 -5.57 9.97 2.10
C THR A 102 -5.39 8.49 2.41
N ILE A 103 -4.29 8.13 3.08
CA ILE A 103 -4.02 6.81 3.67
C ILE A 103 -4.09 6.98 5.18
N ALA A 104 -5.07 6.35 5.81
CA ALA A 104 -5.39 6.65 7.20
C ALA A 104 -5.65 5.42 8.08
N ASN A 105 -5.51 5.64 9.39
CA ASN A 105 -5.93 4.71 10.43
C ASN A 105 -5.42 3.28 10.19
N GLY A 106 -4.27 3.13 9.54
CA GLY A 106 -3.66 1.83 9.34
C GLY A 106 -2.99 1.37 10.63
N LEU A 107 -3.13 0.09 10.96
CA LEU A 107 -2.51 -0.51 12.15
C LEU A 107 -1.70 -1.75 11.76
N ALA A 108 -0.38 -1.69 11.91
CA ALA A 108 0.47 -2.87 11.88
C ALA A 108 0.62 -3.42 13.31
N ALA A 109 -0.28 -4.31 13.74
CA ALA A 109 -0.28 -4.89 15.09
C ALA A 109 0.42 -6.25 15.18
N ASP A 110 0.62 -6.94 14.06
CA ASP A 110 1.23 -8.26 14.05
C ASP A 110 2.72 -8.15 13.73
N ALA A 111 3.52 -8.95 14.42
CA ALA A 111 4.85 -9.30 13.91
C ALA A 111 4.63 -9.92 12.53
N GLU A 112 5.25 -9.39 11.47
CA GLU A 112 5.19 -10.03 10.14
C GLU A 112 5.37 -11.54 10.33
N PRO A 113 4.35 -12.37 10.06
CA PRO A 113 4.50 -13.81 10.19
C PRO A 113 5.53 -14.18 9.15
N ASN A 114 6.74 -14.48 9.62
CA ASN A 114 7.90 -14.94 8.86
C ASN A 114 7.45 -15.59 7.55
N LEU A 115 7.44 -14.84 6.44
CA LEU A 115 6.94 -15.35 5.15
C LEU A 115 7.88 -16.44 4.58
N ASP A 116 9.00 -16.69 5.26
CA ASP A 116 9.91 -17.81 5.04
C ASP A 116 9.92 -18.75 6.28
N PRO A 117 9.29 -19.94 6.20
CA PRO A 117 9.32 -20.93 7.29
C PRO A 117 10.70 -21.57 7.51
N ASP A 118 11.66 -21.37 6.60
CA ASP A 118 13.01 -21.94 6.65
C ASP A 118 14.10 -20.89 6.97
N ALA A 119 13.75 -19.61 7.15
CA ALA A 119 14.70 -18.55 7.48
C ALA A 119 15.29 -18.75 8.89
N PRO A 120 16.63 -18.92 9.04
CA PRO A 120 17.27 -19.28 10.31
C PRO A 120 17.40 -18.12 11.31
N LEU A 121 16.61 -17.04 11.17
CA LEU A 121 16.58 -15.93 12.12
C LEU A 121 15.14 -15.66 12.56
N VAL A 122 14.78 -16.22 13.72
CA VAL A 122 13.64 -15.76 14.52
C VAL A 122 14.00 -14.37 15.07
N PHE A 123 13.91 -13.34 14.22
CA PHE A 123 13.85 -11.97 14.70
C PHE A 123 12.46 -11.77 15.32
N PRO A 124 12.35 -11.35 16.59
CA PRO A 124 11.03 -11.14 17.17
C PRO A 124 10.35 -9.95 16.51
N GLY A 125 9.07 -10.09 16.17
CA GLY A 125 8.11 -9.10 16.63
C GLY A 125 8.10 -7.74 15.94
N PHE A 126 8.47 -7.61 14.66
CA PHE A 126 8.48 -6.31 14.01
C PHE A 126 7.14 -5.97 13.38
N ALA A 127 6.62 -4.81 13.78
CA ALA A 127 5.54 -4.15 13.07
C ALA A 127 6.15 -3.08 12.15
N PHE A 128 5.81 -3.11 10.88
CA PHE A 128 6.30 -2.17 9.88
C PHE A 128 5.13 -1.42 9.25
N GLY A 129 5.17 -0.10 9.21
CA GLY A 129 4.31 0.67 8.30
C GLY A 129 2.83 0.45 8.54
N GLY A 130 2.20 1.19 9.46
CA GLY A 130 0.74 1.14 9.63
C GLY A 130 0.00 1.56 8.36
N GLY A 131 0.51 2.59 7.67
CA GLY A 131 -0.02 3.03 6.39
C GLY A 131 0.52 2.17 5.23
N ILE A 132 1.82 2.30 4.96
CA ILE A 132 2.50 1.56 3.88
C ILE A 132 3.69 0.79 4.45
N TYR A 133 3.79 -0.49 4.13
CA TYR A 133 5.02 -1.25 4.27
C TYR A 133 5.62 -1.49 2.88
N ASN A 134 6.82 -0.96 2.65
CA ASN A 134 7.59 -1.16 1.44
C ASN A 134 8.76 -2.13 1.70
N GLU A 135 8.67 -3.34 1.15
CA GLU A 135 9.67 -4.39 1.27
C GLU A 135 10.65 -4.37 0.08
N GLY A 136 11.44 -3.31 -0.05
CA GLY A 136 12.52 -3.24 -1.04
C GLY A 136 12.16 -2.68 -2.42
N SER A 137 10.94 -2.15 -2.61
CA SER A 137 10.51 -1.55 -3.88
C SER A 137 10.76 -0.04 -3.95
N ARG A 138 10.40 0.59 -5.06
CA ARG A 138 10.47 2.05 -5.24
C ARG A 138 9.07 2.62 -5.06
N VAL A 139 8.87 3.39 -4.00
CA VAL A 139 7.59 4.00 -3.66
C VAL A 139 7.67 5.52 -3.83
N VAL A 140 6.70 6.08 -4.53
CA VAL A 140 6.46 7.53 -4.61
C VAL A 140 5.11 7.83 -3.95
N VAL A 141 5.09 8.83 -3.08
CA VAL A 141 3.85 9.41 -2.56
C VAL A 141 3.81 10.89 -2.96
N ASP A 142 2.87 11.27 -3.81
CA ASP A 142 2.69 12.65 -4.30
C ASP A 142 1.29 13.19 -3.97
N GLY A 143 1.22 14.33 -3.29
CA GLY A 143 -0.07 14.90 -2.87
C GLY A 143 -0.82 14.05 -1.83
N VAL A 144 -0.16 13.07 -1.22
CA VAL A 144 -0.78 12.10 -0.29
C VAL A 144 -0.86 12.66 1.14
N ARG A 145 -1.93 12.30 1.84
CA ARG A 145 -2.07 12.54 3.29
C ARG A 145 -1.93 11.22 4.05
N MET A 146 -0.91 11.09 4.88
CA MET A 146 -0.75 9.98 5.81
C MET A 146 -1.29 10.40 7.18
N VAL A 147 -2.40 9.83 7.64
CA VAL A 147 -3.14 10.31 8.82
C VAL A 147 -3.42 9.19 9.84
N GLY A 148 -2.98 9.32 11.08
CA GLY A 148 -3.40 8.41 12.15
C GLY A 148 -2.90 6.97 11.98
N ASN A 149 -1.86 6.73 11.18
CA ASN A 149 -1.35 5.39 10.95
C ASN A 149 -0.39 5.00 12.08
N HIS A 150 -0.52 3.76 12.57
CA HIS A 150 0.20 3.24 13.71
C HIS A 150 0.95 1.94 13.40
N SER A 151 2.18 1.85 13.88
CA SER A 151 2.95 0.60 13.88
C SER A 151 3.19 0.15 15.32
N GLY A 152 2.99 -1.13 15.60
CA GLY A 152 3.09 -1.72 16.93
C GLY A 152 1.73 -2.05 17.55
N THR A 153 1.77 -2.78 18.67
CA THR A 153 0.60 -2.94 19.52
C THR A 153 0.57 -1.84 20.57
N LEU A 154 -0.65 -1.43 20.96
CA LEU A 154 -0.84 -0.49 22.06
C LEU A 154 -0.42 -1.07 23.42
N ASP A 155 -0.20 -2.39 23.52
CA ASP A 155 -0.11 -3.13 24.80
C ASP A 155 1.06 -4.14 24.91
N GLY A 156 2.11 -4.11 24.06
CA GLY A 156 3.17 -5.14 24.08
C GLY A 156 4.57 -4.70 23.63
N PRO A 157 5.61 -5.55 23.83
CA PRO A 157 7.01 -5.23 23.57
C PRO A 157 7.42 -5.34 22.08
N LEU A 158 6.48 -5.19 21.15
CA LEU A 158 6.80 -5.25 19.72
C LEU A 158 7.71 -4.08 19.34
N ILE A 159 8.69 -4.36 18.49
CA ILE A 159 9.55 -3.31 17.95
C ILE A 159 8.85 -2.79 16.70
N ALA A 160 8.34 -1.57 16.78
CA ALA A 160 7.68 -0.92 15.67
C ALA A 160 8.66 -0.04 14.88
N ALA A 161 8.53 -0.04 13.56
CA ALA A 161 9.16 0.94 12.70
C ALA A 161 8.13 1.57 11.75
N GLY A 162 8.16 2.90 11.67
CA GLY A 162 7.38 3.71 10.75
C GLY A 162 5.87 3.60 10.94
N GLY A 163 5.27 4.43 11.80
CA GLY A 163 3.80 4.48 11.96
C GLY A 163 3.08 4.73 10.64
N ALA A 164 3.54 5.70 9.85
CA ALA A 164 3.03 5.96 8.51
C ALA A 164 3.57 5.00 7.45
N ILE A 165 4.89 5.01 7.26
CA ILE A 165 5.56 4.25 6.21
C ILE A 165 6.80 3.59 6.81
N ALA A 166 6.94 2.29 6.60
CA ALA A 166 8.21 1.58 6.76
C ALA A 166 8.77 1.27 5.37
N ASN A 167 10.05 1.56 5.17
CA ASN A 167 10.73 1.38 3.89
C ASN A 167 12.03 0.62 4.15
N GLU A 168 11.98 -0.69 3.90
CA GLU A 168 12.99 -1.64 4.32
C GLU A 168 13.73 -2.26 3.12
N PHE A 169 14.72 -3.12 3.42
CA PHE A 169 15.41 -3.98 2.46
C PHE A 169 16.01 -3.28 1.23
N GLY A 170 16.43 -2.02 1.40
CA GLY A 170 17.05 -1.24 0.32
C GLY A 170 16.05 -0.60 -0.64
N GLY A 171 14.76 -0.60 -0.31
CA GLY A 171 13.73 0.14 -1.04
C GLY A 171 13.99 1.64 -1.04
N SER A 172 13.40 2.36 -1.99
CA SER A 172 13.44 3.82 -2.02
C SER A 172 12.07 4.41 -1.79
N LEU A 173 12.04 5.52 -1.06
CA LEU A 173 10.83 6.32 -0.83
C LEU A 173 11.08 7.74 -1.32
N THR A 174 10.20 8.23 -2.19
CA THR A 174 10.15 9.64 -2.60
C THR A 174 8.85 10.24 -2.11
N VAL A 175 8.94 11.34 -1.36
CA VAL A 175 7.78 12.04 -0.78
C VAL A 175 7.69 13.43 -1.39
N ILE A 176 6.57 13.72 -2.05
CA ILE A 176 6.33 14.96 -2.80
C ILE A 176 4.97 15.52 -2.37
N ASN A 177 4.88 16.83 -2.12
CA ASN A 177 3.62 17.53 -1.81
C ASN A 177 2.72 16.86 -0.74
N SER A 178 3.30 16.05 0.13
CA SER A 178 2.56 15.16 1.03
C SER A 178 2.64 15.64 2.48
N VAL A 179 1.71 15.19 3.30
CA VAL A 179 1.65 15.55 4.72
C VAL A 179 1.45 14.32 5.60
N PHE A 180 2.12 14.33 6.75
CA PHE A 180 2.09 13.27 7.75
C PHE A 180 1.51 13.86 9.04
N ILE A 181 0.37 13.35 9.49
CA ILE A 181 -0.39 13.87 10.62
C ILE A 181 -0.68 12.72 11.58
N ASP A 182 -0.30 12.88 12.85
CA ASP A 182 -0.65 11.96 13.93
C ASP A 182 -0.32 10.48 13.66
N ASN A 183 0.81 10.20 13.00
CA ASN A 183 1.29 8.83 12.80
C ASN A 183 2.27 8.44 13.91
N ALA A 184 2.15 7.23 14.46
CA ALA A 184 2.88 6.79 15.65
C ALA A 184 3.57 5.43 15.43
#